data_AF-A0A9E4V5D7-F1
#
_entry.id   AF-A0A9E4V5D7-F1
#
_cell.length_a   1.000
_cell.length_b   1.000
_cell.length_c   1.000
_cell.angle_alpha   90.00
_cell.angle_beta   90.00
_cell.angle_gamma   90.00
#
_symmetry.space_group_name_H-M   'P 1'
#
loop_
_entity.id
_entity.type
_entity.pdbx_description
1 polymer ?
#
loop_
_entity_poly.entity_id
_entity_poly.type
_entity_poly.pdbx_seq_one_letter_code
_entity_poly.pdbx_strand_id
1 'polypeptide(L)'
;FSYPADTCAAVSVQKLLDDEAAVGPAKHRAGPLFACNYVTGQRLLNALSEAMGRSKFKSAWQEIQKTAETAAGVTDDEIHAIFRRHTPSERIPLFDAAYAIWHTGDFN
;
A
#
# COMPACT_ATOMS: atom_id res chain seq x y z
N PHE A 1 -5.39 -2.66 22.52
CA PHE A 1 -6.23 -1.52 22.12
C PHE A 1 -6.68 -1.75 20.68
N SER A 2 -7.99 -1.80 20.40
CA SER A 2 -8.51 -1.89 19.03
C SER A 2 -8.95 -0.50 18.61
N TYR A 3 -8.40 0.02 17.52
CA TYR A 3 -8.85 1.29 16.94
C TYR A 3 -10.09 1.02 16.09
N PRO A 4 -11.19 1.78 16.27
CA PRO A 4 -12.29 1.75 15.31
C PRO A 4 -11.76 2.05 13.90
N ALA A 5 -12.24 1.32 12.88
CA ALA A 5 -11.79 1.50 11.49
C ALA A 5 -11.88 2.96 10.99
N ASP A 6 -12.82 3.74 11.56
CA ASP A 6 -13.01 5.16 11.24
C ASP A 6 -11.89 6.05 11.78
N THR A 7 -11.24 5.68 12.90
CA THR A 7 -10.12 6.46 13.46
C THR A 7 -8.83 6.29 12.65
N CYS A 8 -8.62 5.11 12.04
CA CYS A 8 -7.49 4.88 11.15
C CYS A 8 -7.64 5.58 9.81
N ALA A 9 -8.87 5.95 9.42
CA ALA A 9 -9.14 6.62 8.15
C ALA A 9 -8.44 7.98 8.02
N ALA A 10 -8.18 8.64 9.14
CA ALA A 10 -7.57 9.96 9.23
C ALA A 10 -6.05 9.90 9.51
N VAL A 11 -5.46 8.71 9.62
CA VAL A 11 -4.02 8.54 9.86
C VAL A 11 -3.33 8.43 8.49
N SER A 12 -2.48 9.41 8.16
CA SER A 12 -1.67 9.34 6.95
C SER A 12 -0.62 8.24 7.07
N VAL A 13 -0.23 7.66 5.94
CA VAL A 13 0.90 6.72 5.86
C VAL A 13 2.16 7.34 6.41
N GLN A 14 2.43 8.61 6.11
CA GLN A 14 3.60 9.32 6.63
C GLN A 14 3.63 9.27 8.16
N LYS A 15 2.49 9.46 8.83
CA LYS A 15 2.40 9.35 10.29
C LYS A 15 2.72 7.95 10.82
N LEU A 16 2.41 6.91 10.04
CA LEU A 16 2.73 5.52 10.37
C LEU A 16 4.24 5.27 10.22
N LEU A 17 4.84 5.77 9.13
CA LEU A 17 6.28 5.70 8.88
C LEU A 17 7.07 6.49 9.94
N ASP A 18 6.61 7.69 10.30
CA ASP A 18 7.21 8.54 11.32
C ASP A 18 7.16 7.87 12.70
N ASP A 19 6.02 7.25 13.05
CA ASP A 19 5.89 6.49 14.30
C ASP A 19 6.85 5.29 14.30
N GLU A 20 6.91 4.51 13.22
CA GLU A 20 7.83 3.38 13.11
C GLU A 20 9.29 3.82 13.23
N ALA A 21 9.68 4.92 12.59
CA ALA A 21 11.01 5.49 12.69
C ALA A 21 11.33 5.98 14.11
N ALA A 22 10.35 6.55 14.81
CA ALA A 22 10.52 7.09 16.16
C ALA A 22 10.60 6.01 17.24
N VAL A 23 9.73 5.00 17.19
CA VAL A 23 9.63 3.97 18.25
C VAL A 23 10.36 2.67 17.91
N GLY A 24 10.72 2.48 16.65
CA GLY A 24 11.31 1.28 16.09
C GLY A 24 10.28 0.19 15.75
N PRO A 25 10.60 -0.73 14.82
CA PRO A 25 9.62 -1.67 14.25
C PRO A 25 8.91 -2.54 15.28
N ALA A 26 9.63 -3.01 16.31
CA ALA A 26 9.07 -3.88 17.34
C ALA A 26 8.01 -3.15 18.19
N LYS A 27 8.26 -1.89 18.58
CA LYS A 27 7.31 -1.11 19.38
C LYS A 27 6.17 -0.59 18.52
N HIS A 28 6.44 -0.23 17.27
CA HIS A 28 5.40 0.16 16.31
C HIS A 28 4.38 -0.97 16.13
N ARG A 29 4.84 -2.21 15.87
CA ARG A 29 3.97 -3.40 15.73
C ARG A 29 3.12 -3.72 16.96
N ALA A 30 3.64 -3.47 18.16
CA ALA A 30 2.89 -3.62 19.41
C ALA A 30 2.02 -2.40 19.74
N GLY A 31 2.18 -1.32 18.98
CA GLY A 31 1.62 -0.02 19.23
C GLY A 31 0.21 0.15 18.69
N PRO A 32 -0.46 1.21 19.14
CA PRO A 32 -1.82 1.55 18.73
C PRO A 32 -1.99 1.76 17.21
N LEU A 33 -0.98 2.34 16.56
CA LEU A 33 -1.06 2.76 15.16
C LEU A 33 -0.86 1.62 14.16
N PHE A 34 -0.33 0.46 14.59
CA PHE A 34 -0.09 -0.67 13.68
C PHE A 34 -1.37 -1.19 13.03
N ALA A 35 -2.51 -1.14 13.74
CA ALA A 35 -3.81 -1.51 13.17
C ALA A 35 -4.18 -0.63 11.96
N CYS A 36 -3.71 0.62 11.93
CA CYS A 36 -3.95 1.52 10.82
C CYS A 36 -3.10 1.19 9.58
N ASN A 37 -1.97 0.47 9.71
CA ASN A 37 -1.24 -0.06 8.56
C ASN A 37 -2.13 -1.04 7.77
N TYR A 38 -2.87 -1.91 8.46
CA TYR A 38 -3.76 -2.87 7.82
C TYR A 38 -4.93 -2.19 7.11
N VAL A 39 -5.60 -1.25 7.78
CA VAL A 39 -6.76 -0.54 7.21
C VAL A 39 -6.33 0.27 5.99
N THR A 40 -5.21 0.98 6.09
CA THR A 40 -4.68 1.77 4.97
C THR A 40 -4.30 0.84 3.82
N GLY A 41 -3.53 -0.23 4.08
CA GLY A 41 -3.14 -1.21 3.06
C GLY A 41 -4.32 -1.83 2.33
N GLN A 42 -5.39 -2.19 3.07
CA GLN A 42 -6.60 -2.73 2.46
C GLN A 42 -7.29 -1.72 1.53
N ARG A 43 -7.33 -0.43 1.87
CA ARG A 43 -7.90 0.62 1.01
C ARG A 43 -7.10 0.79 -0.26
N LEU A 44 -5.77 0.81 -0.16
CA LEU A 44 -4.89 0.85 -1.33
C LEU A 44 -5.16 -0.34 -2.25
N LEU A 45 -5.13 -1.57 -1.72
CA LEU A 45 -5.35 -2.77 -2.53
C LEU A 45 -6.76 -2.79 -3.18
N ASN A 46 -7.78 -2.27 -2.51
CA ASN A 46 -9.11 -2.13 -3.09
C ASN A 46 -9.13 -1.12 -4.26
N ALA A 47 -8.55 0.06 -4.07
CA ALA A 47 -8.48 1.09 -5.11
C ALA A 47 -7.64 0.63 -6.32
N LEU A 48 -6.52 -0.05 -6.07
CA LEU A 48 -5.71 -0.69 -7.10
C LEU A 48 -6.48 -1.76 -7.86
N SER A 49 -7.25 -2.61 -7.16
CA SER A 49 -8.10 -3.63 -7.78
C SER A 49 -9.21 -3.02 -8.64
N GLU A 50 -9.75 -1.88 -8.26
CA GLU A 50 -10.72 -1.12 -9.05
C GLU A 50 -10.07 -0.50 -10.30
N ALA A 51 -8.90 0.12 -10.15
CA ALA A 51 -8.15 0.70 -11.26
C ALA A 51 -7.71 -0.36 -12.28
N MET A 52 -7.14 -1.48 -11.83
CA MET A 52 -6.67 -2.55 -12.73
C MET A 52 -7.78 -3.47 -13.24
N GLY A 53 -8.82 -3.67 -12.45
CA GLY A 53 -9.74 -4.80 -12.57
C GLY A 53 -9.20 -6.07 -11.91
N ARG A 54 -10.11 -6.86 -11.32
CA ARG A 54 -9.80 -8.02 -10.47
C ARG A 54 -8.81 -9.02 -11.08
N SER A 55 -8.95 -9.32 -12.37
CA SER A 55 -8.07 -10.29 -13.03
C SER A 55 -6.64 -9.79 -13.16
N LYS A 56 -6.45 -8.52 -13.57
CA LYS A 56 -5.13 -7.90 -13.68
C LYS A 56 -4.48 -7.72 -12.31
N PHE A 57 -5.27 -7.30 -11.32
CA PHE A 57 -4.82 -7.24 -9.93
C PHE A 57 -4.28 -8.59 -9.44
N LYS A 58 -5.01 -9.68 -9.68
CA LYS A 58 -4.57 -11.03 -9.31
C LYS A 58 -3.25 -11.40 -9.99
N SER A 59 -3.09 -11.12 -11.28
CA SER A 59 -1.85 -11.38 -12.01
C SER A 59 -0.68 -10.57 -11.48
N ALA A 60 -0.88 -9.28 -11.18
CA ALA A 60 0.14 -8.42 -10.57
C ALA A 60 0.56 -8.94 -9.19
N TRP A 61 -0.41 -9.37 -8.36
CA TRP A 61 -0.14 -9.93 -7.04
C TRP A 61 0.68 -11.22 -7.10
N GLN A 62 0.35 -12.10 -8.04
CA GLN A 62 1.13 -13.33 -8.28
C GLN A 62 2.56 -13.02 -8.73
N GLU A 63 2.74 -11.97 -9.54
CA GLU A 63 4.06 -11.54 -9.96
C GLU A 63 4.89 -11.00 -8.78
N ILE A 64 4.30 -10.16 -7.92
CA ILE A 64 4.96 -9.67 -6.70
C ILE A 64 5.41 -10.85 -5.82
N GLN A 65 4.54 -11.84 -5.59
CA GLN A 65 4.87 -13.03 -4.80
C GLN A 65 6.07 -13.78 -5.40
N LYS A 66 6.05 -14.00 -6.72
CA LYS A 66 7.15 -14.67 -7.41
C LYS A 66 8.46 -13.87 -7.32
N THR A 67 8.41 -12.55 -7.47
CA THR A 67 9.60 -11.69 -7.29
C THR A 67 10.14 -11.82 -5.87
N ALA A 68 9.26 -11.80 -4.87
CA ALA A 68 9.63 -11.96 -3.45
C ALA A 68 10.31 -13.29 -3.13
N GLU A 69 9.95 -14.37 -3.83
CA GLU A 69 10.58 -15.69 -3.65
C GLU A 69 12.00 -15.76 -4.22
N THR A 70 12.29 -14.93 -5.23
CA THR A 70 13.59 -14.95 -5.94
C THR A 70 14.57 -13.87 -5.46
N ALA A 71 14.07 -12.86 -4.75
CA ALA A 71 14.84 -11.75 -4.21
C ALA A 71 14.81 -11.76 -2.67
N ALA A 72 15.66 -10.97 -2.01
CA ALA A 72 15.65 -10.81 -0.54
C ALA A 72 14.46 -9.95 -0.04
N GLY A 73 13.32 -10.02 -0.71
CA GLY A 73 12.17 -9.12 -0.56
C GLY A 73 11.84 -8.36 -1.85
N VAL A 74 10.71 -7.63 -1.85
CA VAL A 74 10.30 -6.75 -2.94
C VAL A 74 10.21 -5.33 -2.37
N THR A 75 10.83 -4.38 -3.06
CA THR A 75 10.80 -2.95 -2.72
C THR A 75 9.47 -2.31 -3.10
N ASP A 76 9.15 -1.17 -2.50
CA ASP A 76 7.92 -0.42 -2.84
C ASP A 76 7.92 0.03 -4.31
N ASP A 77 9.07 0.45 -4.85
CA ASP A 77 9.24 0.80 -6.26
C ASP A 77 8.93 -0.36 -7.21
N GLU A 78 9.37 -1.58 -6.86
CA GLU A 78 9.07 -2.78 -7.63
C GLU A 78 7.59 -3.13 -7.56
N ILE A 79 6.97 -3.04 -6.38
CA ILE A 79 5.53 -3.26 -6.20
C ILE A 79 4.73 -2.26 -7.05
N HIS A 80 5.07 -0.97 -6.96
CA HIS A 80 4.48 0.10 -7.73
C HIS A 80 4.62 -0.15 -9.24
N ALA A 81 5.84 -0.47 -9.70
CA ALA A 81 6.10 -0.75 -11.11
C ALA A 81 5.33 -1.96 -11.65
N ILE A 82 5.21 -3.03 -10.84
CA ILE A 82 4.42 -4.22 -11.22
C ILE A 82 2.94 -3.84 -11.34
N PHE A 83 2.34 -3.21 -10.33
CA PHE A 83 0.92 -2.83 -10.41
C PHE A 83 0.65 -1.85 -11.56
N ARG A 84 1.52 -0.86 -11.76
CA ARG A 84 1.39 0.10 -12.86
C ARG A 84 1.42 -0.59 -14.22
N ARG A 85 2.32 -1.56 -14.43
CA ARG A 85 2.43 -2.31 -15.70
C ARG A 85 1.19 -3.17 -15.99
N HIS A 86 0.50 -3.66 -14.96
CA HIS A 86 -0.75 -4.43 -15.13
C HIS A 86 -2.00 -3.55 -15.24
N THR A 87 -1.89 -2.25 -14.99
CA THR A 87 -2.99 -1.31 -15.12
C THR A 87 -3.28 -0.99 -16.60
N PRO A 88 -4.54 -1.10 -17.06
CA PRO A 88 -4.92 -0.65 -18.40
C PRO A 88 -4.54 0.82 -18.61
N SER A 89 -3.97 1.16 -19.76
CA SER A 89 -3.42 2.49 -20.04
C SER A 89 -4.41 3.63 -19.77
N GLU A 90 -5.68 3.42 -20.09
CA GLU A 90 -6.77 4.37 -19.91
C GLU A 90 -7.18 4.56 -18.44
N ARG A 91 -6.74 3.66 -17.55
CA ARG A 91 -6.99 3.68 -16.11
C ARG A 91 -5.76 4.05 -15.28
N ILE A 92 -4.62 4.35 -15.92
CA ILE A 92 -3.42 4.84 -15.23
C ILE A 92 -3.72 6.05 -14.32
N PRO A 93 -4.56 7.04 -14.71
CA PRO A 93 -4.91 8.12 -13.80
C PRO A 93 -5.59 7.68 -12.49
N LEU A 94 -6.38 6.60 -12.52
CA LEU A 94 -7.00 6.02 -11.32
C LEU A 94 -5.97 5.29 -10.45
N PHE A 95 -5.01 4.62 -11.08
CA PHE A 95 -3.88 4.01 -10.38
C PHE A 95 -3.00 5.06 -9.70
N ASP A 96 -2.63 6.12 -10.42
CA ASP A 96 -1.82 7.22 -9.88
C ASP A 96 -2.56 7.90 -8.71
N ALA A 97 -3.87 8.10 -8.84
CA ALA A 97 -4.70 8.64 -7.75
C ALA A 97 -4.77 7.69 -6.53
N ALA A 98 -4.89 6.38 -6.76
CA ALA A 98 -4.89 5.38 -5.68
C ALA A 98 -3.57 5.36 -4.91
N TYR A 99 -2.44 5.46 -5.61
CA TYR A 99 -1.11 5.54 -4.99
C TYR A 99 -0.85 6.90 -4.33
N ALA A 100 -1.34 8.00 -4.91
CA ALA A 100 -1.21 9.33 -4.34
C ALA A 100 -1.86 9.46 -2.95
N ILE A 101 -2.95 8.71 -2.67
CA ILE A 101 -3.55 8.62 -1.33
C ILE A 101 -2.53 8.13 -0.29
N TRP A 102 -1.59 7.28 -0.71
CA TRP A 102 -0.55 6.73 0.15
C TRP A 102 0.58 7.73 0.42
N HIS A 103 0.87 8.62 -0.53
CA HIS A 103 1.99 9.59 -0.44
C HIS A 103 1.54 11.04 -0.26
N THR A 104 0.32 11.29 0.24
CA THR A 104 -0.25 12.65 0.39
C THR A 104 -0.29 13.50 -0.89
N GLY A 105 -0.19 12.87 -2.06
CA GLY A 105 -0.14 13.54 -3.36
C GLY A 105 1.25 13.93 -3.86
N ASP A 106 2.33 13.63 -3.13
CA ASP A 106 3.70 13.88 -3.57
C ASP A 106 4.41 12.56 -3.91
N PHE A 107 4.61 12.33 -5.20
CA PHE A 107 5.46 11.25 -5.73
C PHE A 107 6.61 11.92 -6.49
N ASN A 108 7.54 12.51 -5.74
CA ASN A 108 8.74 13.15 -6.26
C ASN A 108 9.98 12.62 -5.54
#